data_AF-A0A5B0FED7-F1
#
_entry.id   AF-A0A5B0FED7-F1
#
_cell.length_a   1.000
_cell.length_b   1.000
_cell.length_c   1.000
_cell.angle_alpha   90.00
_cell.angle_beta   90.00
_cell.angle_gamma   90.00
#
_symmetry.space_group_name_H-M   'P 1'
#
loop_
_entity.id
_entity.type
_entity.pdbx_description
1 polymer ?
#
loop_
_entity_poly.entity_id
_entity_poly.type
_entity_poly.pdbx_seq_one_letter_code
_entity_poly.pdbx_strand_id
1 'polypeptide(L)'
;MESKLLLEKELEPIFLGKFPPFSESVKEFLVEYGPYFILVLSGIAVFGLLVAFGFGGAAVGLGAVAPGIGFNFYLGVALGVITLIMYLMSFSPLRARRRAGWNLLYYALLIGILSNLIQLSIFGAVVGAIVGFWVLFQIREKYVH
;
A
#
# COMPACT_ATOMS: atom_id res chain seq x y z
N MET A 1 -0.55 -0.97 24.01
CA MET A 1 -0.67 -2.31 23.40
C MET A 1 0.66 -2.64 22.75
N GLU A 2 1.34 -3.71 23.16
CA GLU A 2 2.52 -4.16 22.43
C GLU A 2 2.10 -4.53 21.01
N SER A 3 2.67 -3.85 20.01
CA SER A 3 2.45 -4.28 18.64
C SER A 3 3.14 -5.64 18.42
N LYS A 4 2.37 -6.55 17.80
CA LYS A 4 2.82 -7.86 17.32
C LYS A 4 3.15 -7.86 15.82
N LEU A 5 3.14 -6.69 15.17
CA LEU A 5 3.38 -6.60 13.74
C LEU A 5 4.89 -6.60 13.44
N LEU A 6 5.25 -7.25 12.33
CA LEU A 6 6.63 -7.46 11.91
C LEU A 6 7.36 -6.12 11.80
N LEU A 7 8.44 -5.93 12.57
CA LEU A 7 9.29 -4.73 12.60
C LEU A 7 8.63 -3.45 13.14
N GLU A 8 7.41 -3.48 13.67
CA GLU A 8 6.73 -2.24 14.07
C GLU A 8 7.47 -1.52 15.20
N LYS A 9 7.98 -2.27 16.20
CA LYS A 9 8.70 -1.70 17.35
C LYS A 9 10.03 -1.04 16.93
N GLU A 10 10.66 -1.58 15.91
CA GLU A 10 11.94 -1.11 15.35
C GLU A 10 11.74 0.13 14.48
N LEU A 11 10.64 0.18 13.71
CA LEU A 11 10.33 1.29 12.81
C LEU A 11 9.70 2.49 13.52
N GLU A 12 8.96 2.27 14.61
CA GLU A 12 8.32 3.32 15.41
C GLU A 12 9.27 4.46 15.83
N PRO A 13 10.42 4.21 16.50
CA PRO A 13 11.35 5.28 16.88
C PRO A 13 11.98 5.99 15.68
N ILE A 14 12.04 5.35 14.51
CA ILE A 14 12.55 5.97 13.28
C ILE A 14 11.53 6.99 12.77
N PHE A 15 10.30 6.57 12.51
CA PHE A 15 9.29 7.40 11.84
C PHE A 15 8.54 8.37 12.74
N LEU A 16 8.55 8.15 14.07
CA LEU A 16 8.04 9.11 15.04
C LEU A 16 9.15 9.99 15.65
N GLY A 17 10.39 9.51 15.71
CA GLY A 17 11.49 10.22 16.36
C GLY A 17 12.41 11.01 15.44
N LYS A 18 12.69 10.51 14.23
CA LYS A 18 13.65 11.15 13.30
C LYS A 18 12.99 11.98 12.19
N PHE A 19 11.74 11.69 11.86
CA PHE A 19 11.01 12.39 10.80
C PHE A 19 10.20 13.56 11.37
N PRO A 20 9.98 14.63 10.58
CA PRO A 20 9.13 15.73 11.02
C PRO A 20 7.72 15.24 11.37
N PRO A 21 7.17 15.62 12.54
CA PRO A 21 5.82 15.23 12.91
C PRO A 21 4.79 15.99 12.09
N PHE A 22 3.66 15.34 11.79
CA PHE A 22 2.52 16.02 11.19
C PHE A 22 1.79 16.85 12.23
N SER A 23 1.29 18.01 11.81
CA SER A 23 0.36 18.79 12.61
C SER A 23 -0.96 18.05 12.79
N GLU A 24 -1.70 18.39 13.84
CA GLU A 24 -2.94 17.69 14.18
C GLU A 24 -3.99 17.75 13.06
N SER A 25 -4.07 18.89 12.37
CA SER A 25 -4.96 19.06 11.23
C SER A 25 -4.61 18.14 10.06
N VAL A 26 -3.33 17.92 9.78
CA VAL A 26 -2.86 17.01 8.73
C VAL A 26 -3.19 15.57 9.09
N LYS A 27 -2.93 15.16 10.35
CA LYS A 27 -3.30 13.81 10.82
C LYS A 27 -4.79 13.57 10.70
N GLU A 28 -5.61 14.54 11.12
CA GLU A 28 -7.07 14.44 11.06
C GLU A 28 -7.56 14.34 9.60
N PHE A 29 -7.03 15.19 8.71
CA PHE A 29 -7.33 15.13 7.28
C PHE A 29 -7.00 13.76 6.67
N LEU A 30 -5.81 13.21 6.97
CA LEU A 30 -5.38 11.92 6.46
C LEU A 30 -6.25 10.76 6.98
N VAL A 31 -6.76 10.85 8.20
CA VAL A 31 -7.62 9.81 8.79
C VAL A 31 -9.05 9.92 8.26
N GLU A 32 -9.55 11.15 8.06
CA GLU A 32 -10.89 11.41 7.54
C GLU A 32 -11.01 11.04 6.06
N TYR A 33 -10.05 11.48 5.23
CA TYR A 33 -10.09 11.29 3.78
C TYR A 33 -9.28 10.08 3.29
N GLY A 34 -8.33 9.58 4.09
CA GLY A 34 -7.50 8.40 3.77
C GLY A 34 -8.27 7.20 3.23
N PRO A 35 -9.37 6.75 3.87
CA PRO A 35 -10.17 5.63 3.36
C PRO A 35 -10.65 5.87 1.92
N TYR A 36 -11.09 7.08 1.60
CA TYR A 36 -11.60 7.43 0.27
C TYR A 36 -10.47 7.51 -0.76
N PHE A 37 -9.31 8.07 -0.39
CA PHE A 37 -8.13 8.04 -1.25
C PHE A 37 -7.73 6.61 -1.59
N ILE A 38 -7.68 5.73 -0.59
CA ILE A 38 -7.35 4.31 -0.80
C ILE A 38 -8.39 3.64 -1.70
N LEU A 39 -9.68 3.93 -1.53
CA LEU A 39 -10.73 3.37 -2.38
C LEU A 39 -10.60 3.82 -3.85
N VAL A 40 -10.35 5.11 -4.08
CA VAL A 40 -10.15 5.66 -5.45
C VAL A 40 -8.91 5.05 -6.09
N LEU A 41 -7.78 5.00 -5.37
CA LEU A 41 -6.54 4.38 -5.85
C LEU A 41 -6.72 2.88 -6.11
N SER A 42 -7.51 2.19 -5.29
CA SER A 42 -7.86 0.79 -5.50
C SER A 42 -8.67 0.61 -6.78
N GLY A 43 -9.63 1.51 -7.08
CA GLY A 43 -10.35 1.52 -8.34
C GLY A 43 -9.42 1.68 -9.54
N ILE A 44 -8.46 2.60 -9.47
CA ILE A 44 -7.43 2.78 -10.53
C ILE A 44 -6.57 1.51 -10.66
N ALA A 45 -6.18 0.91 -9.54
CA ALA A 45 -5.38 -0.32 -9.54
C ALA A 45 -6.13 -1.51 -10.17
N VAL A 46 -7.45 -1.62 -10.00
CA VAL A 46 -8.27 -2.61 -10.72
C VAL A 46 -8.11 -2.46 -12.22
N PHE A 47 -8.22 -1.24 -12.75
CA PHE A 47 -8.01 -1.00 -14.19
C PHE A 47 -6.59 -1.35 -14.63
N GLY A 48 -5.58 -0.99 -13.84
CA GLY A 48 -4.19 -1.38 -14.11
C GLY A 48 -4.00 -2.90 -14.18
N LEU A 49 -4.62 -3.65 -13.27
CA LEU A 49 -4.59 -5.11 -13.28
C LEU A 49 -5.33 -5.69 -14.49
N LEU A 50 -6.51 -5.15 -14.85
CA LEU A 50 -7.24 -5.59 -16.05
C LEU A 50 -6.39 -5.44 -17.31
N VAL A 51 -5.71 -4.30 -17.47
CA VAL A 51 -4.77 -4.07 -18.57
C VAL A 51 -3.61 -5.08 -18.50
N ALA A 52 -3.04 -5.34 -17.32
CA ALA A 52 -1.98 -6.33 -17.14
C ALA A 52 -2.42 -7.77 -17.49
N PHE A 53 -3.68 -8.12 -17.24
CA PHE A 53 -4.29 -9.38 -17.66
C PHE A 53 -4.69 -9.41 -19.15
N GLY A 54 -4.44 -8.34 -19.90
CA GLY A 54 -4.76 -8.26 -21.32
C GLY A 54 -6.21 -7.89 -21.64
N PHE A 55 -7.05 -7.62 -20.63
CA PHE A 55 -8.37 -7.01 -20.82
C PHE A 55 -8.18 -5.56 -21.28
N GLY A 56 -8.01 -5.38 -22.59
CA GLY A 56 -7.67 -4.12 -23.25
C GLY A 56 -6.54 -4.24 -24.29
N GLY A 57 -5.75 -5.32 -24.26
CA GLY A 57 -4.61 -5.51 -25.19
C GLY A 57 -5.02 -5.47 -26.67
N ALA A 58 -6.20 -6.01 -27.01
CA ALA A 58 -6.78 -5.91 -28.35
C ALA A 58 -7.37 -4.52 -28.66
N ALA A 59 -7.81 -3.77 -27.65
CA ALA A 59 -8.47 -2.47 -27.81
C ALA A 59 -7.49 -1.29 -27.95
N VAL A 60 -6.24 -1.42 -27.45
CA VAL A 60 -5.19 -0.38 -27.54
C VAL A 60 -4.03 -0.75 -28.49
N GLY A 61 -4.17 -1.82 -29.28
CA GLY A 61 -3.13 -2.25 -30.23
C GLY A 61 -1.88 -2.86 -29.60
N LEU A 62 -1.89 -3.11 -28.29
CA LEU A 62 -0.82 -3.78 -27.53
C LEU A 62 -1.00 -5.31 -27.53
N GLY A 63 -1.62 -5.83 -28.61
CA GLY A 63 -2.03 -7.22 -28.78
C GLY A 63 -0.86 -8.15 -29.05
N ALA A 64 0.01 -8.31 -28.07
CA ALA A 64 0.83 -9.50 -27.84
C ALA A 64 1.55 -9.28 -26.51
N VAL A 65 1.08 -9.98 -25.48
CA VAL A 65 1.95 -10.34 -24.35
C VAL A 65 3.21 -10.96 -24.97
N ALA A 66 4.33 -10.25 -24.89
CA ALA A 66 5.58 -10.68 -25.52
C ALA A 66 5.94 -12.10 -25.04
N PRO A 67 6.33 -13.02 -25.95
CA PRO A 67 6.88 -14.31 -25.54
C PRO A 67 8.09 -14.06 -24.64
N GLY A 68 8.00 -14.42 -23.36
CA GLY A 68 9.00 -14.08 -22.35
C GLY A 68 8.49 -13.30 -21.14
N ILE A 69 7.17 -13.16 -20.94
CA ILE A 69 6.61 -12.77 -19.64
C ILE A 69 7.08 -13.79 -18.59
N GLY A 70 8.16 -13.42 -17.91
CA GLY A 70 8.83 -14.26 -16.93
C GLY A 70 8.04 -14.39 -15.64
N PHE A 71 8.40 -15.39 -14.84
CA PHE A 71 7.88 -15.65 -13.49
C PHE A 71 7.67 -14.37 -12.65
N ASN A 72 8.59 -13.40 -12.75
CA ASN A 72 8.53 -12.12 -12.01
C ASN A 72 7.28 -11.28 -12.33
N PHE A 73 6.77 -11.31 -13.56
CA PHE A 73 5.57 -10.58 -13.93
C PHE A 73 4.34 -11.17 -13.23
N TYR A 74 4.12 -12.48 -13.36
CA TYR A 74 2.97 -13.14 -12.75
C TYR A 74 3.03 -13.05 -11.22
N LEU A 75 4.22 -13.15 -10.64
CA LEU A 75 4.43 -12.93 -9.21
C LEU A 75 4.08 -11.47 -8.82
N GLY A 76 4.52 -10.48 -9.61
CA GLY A 76 4.17 -9.08 -9.40
C GLY A 76 2.67 -8.83 -9.47
N VAL A 77 1.97 -9.41 -10.45
CA VAL A 77 0.51 -9.35 -10.58
C VAL A 77 -0.18 -9.99 -9.38
N ALA A 78 0.27 -11.17 -8.96
CA ALA A 78 -0.29 -11.87 -7.79
C ALA A 78 -0.13 -11.05 -6.50
N LEU A 79 1.06 -10.49 -6.26
CA LEU A 79 1.30 -9.61 -5.11
C LEU A 79 0.45 -8.34 -5.21
N GLY A 80 0.30 -7.75 -6.40
CA GLY A 80 -0.55 -6.59 -6.63
C GLY A 80 -2.03 -6.86 -6.33
N VAL A 81 -2.55 -8.04 -6.69
CA VAL A 81 -3.91 -8.48 -6.34
C VAL A 81 -4.07 -8.60 -4.83
N ILE A 82 -3.11 -9.21 -4.14
CA ILE A 82 -3.13 -9.35 -2.67
C ILE A 82 -3.13 -7.97 -2.00
N THR A 83 -2.26 -7.06 -2.44
CA THR A 83 -2.20 -5.67 -1.95
C THR A 83 -3.52 -4.94 -2.17
N LEU A 84 -4.13 -5.09 -3.35
CA LEU A 84 -5.43 -4.50 -3.67
C LEU A 84 -6.54 -5.01 -2.74
N ILE A 85 -6.58 -6.33 -2.49
CA ILE A 85 -7.55 -6.91 -1.56
C ILE A 85 -7.38 -6.31 -0.16
N MET A 86 -6.13 -6.16 0.32
CA MET A 86 -5.87 -5.51 1.61
C MET A 86 -6.35 -4.06 1.65
N TYR A 87 -6.12 -3.29 0.59
CA TYR A 87 -6.62 -1.92 0.49
C TYR A 87 -8.15 -1.84 0.53
N LEU A 88 -8.84 -2.68 -0.24
CA LEU A 88 -10.31 -2.74 -0.23
C LEU A 88 -10.85 -3.16 1.15
N MET A 89 -10.25 -4.17 1.77
CA MET A 89 -10.63 -4.64 3.11
C MET A 89 -10.33 -3.59 4.19
N SER A 90 -9.33 -2.74 4.00
CA SER A 90 -8.98 -1.69 4.96
C SER A 90 -10.02 -0.57 5.02
N PHE A 91 -10.82 -0.38 3.97
CA PHE A 91 -11.74 0.75 3.84
C PHE A 91 -12.72 0.89 5.02
N SER A 92 -13.49 -0.18 5.30
CA SER A 92 -14.48 -0.19 6.38
C SER A 92 -13.86 0.05 7.76
N PRO A 93 -12.80 -0.69 8.18
CA PRO A 93 -12.19 -0.45 9.48
C PRO A 93 -11.45 0.89 9.58
N LEU A 94 -10.85 1.43 8.50
CA LEU A 94 -10.23 2.75 8.53
C LEU A 94 -11.28 3.85 8.73
N ARG A 95 -12.43 3.77 8.05
CA ARG A 95 -13.54 4.70 8.26
C ARG A 95 -14.06 4.65 9.70
N ALA A 96 -14.08 3.46 10.29
CA ALA A 96 -14.44 3.26 11.70
C ALA A 96 -13.30 3.58 12.70
N ARG A 97 -12.17 4.14 12.23
CA ARG A 97 -10.96 4.45 13.01
C ARG A 97 -10.44 3.26 13.83
N ARG A 98 -10.58 2.06 13.26
CA ARG A 98 -10.14 0.83 13.90
C ARG A 98 -8.71 0.48 13.55
N ARG A 99 -8.00 -0.06 14.54
CA ARG A 99 -6.61 -0.52 14.38
C ARG A 99 -6.46 -1.58 13.29
N ALA A 100 -7.47 -2.41 13.10
CA ALA A 100 -7.47 -3.43 12.05
C ALA A 100 -7.24 -2.86 10.64
N GLY A 101 -7.78 -1.68 10.33
CA GLY A 101 -7.59 -1.04 9.02
C GLY A 101 -6.16 -0.56 8.81
N TRP A 102 -5.58 0.04 9.84
CA TRP A 102 -4.18 0.45 9.85
C TRP A 102 -3.24 -0.76 9.68
N ASN A 103 -3.53 -1.88 10.35
CA ASN A 103 -2.75 -3.11 10.23
C ASN A 103 -2.77 -3.66 8.79
N LEU A 104 -3.91 -3.59 8.09
CA LEU A 104 -4.01 -3.99 6.68
C LEU A 104 -3.15 -3.09 5.78
N LEU A 105 -3.15 -1.78 6.02
CA LEU A 105 -2.27 -0.86 5.29
C LEU A 105 -0.78 -1.12 5.55
N TYR A 106 -0.42 -1.46 6.79
CA TYR A 106 0.94 -1.84 7.15
C TYR A 106 1.43 -3.06 6.35
N TYR A 107 0.62 -4.12 6.29
CA TYR A 107 0.95 -5.31 5.51
C TYR A 107 0.95 -5.06 4.01
N ALA A 108 0.00 -4.26 3.50
CA ALA A 108 -0.05 -3.87 2.10
C ALA A 108 1.23 -3.12 1.69
N LEU A 109 1.74 -2.23 2.56
CA LEU A 109 3.00 -1.53 2.35
C LEU A 109 4.20 -2.48 2.35
N LEU A 110 4.28 -3.43 3.28
CA LEU A 110 5.34 -4.44 3.30
C LEU A 110 5.35 -5.29 2.01
N ILE A 111 4.19 -5.73 1.55
CA ILE A 111 4.05 -6.48 0.29
C ILE A 111 4.48 -5.61 -0.90
N GLY A 112 4.10 -4.34 -0.92
CA GLY A 112 4.53 -3.39 -1.96
C GLY A 112 6.04 -3.22 -2.02
N ILE A 113 6.70 -3.12 -0.87
CA ILE A 113 8.18 -3.05 -0.78
C ILE A 113 8.78 -4.35 -1.30
N LEU A 114 8.30 -5.50 -0.84
CA LEU A 114 8.76 -6.82 -1.30
C LEU A 114 8.60 -6.98 -2.82
N SER A 115 7.46 -6.57 -3.36
CA SER A 115 7.18 -6.62 -4.80
C SER A 115 8.17 -5.74 -5.59
N ASN A 116 8.46 -4.52 -5.11
CA ASN A 116 9.48 -3.67 -5.73
C ASN A 116 10.87 -4.31 -5.70
N LEU A 117 11.25 -4.95 -4.59
CA LEU A 117 12.55 -5.62 -4.46
C LEU A 117 12.68 -6.81 -5.41
N ILE A 118 11.63 -7.64 -5.55
CA ILE A 118 11.58 -8.75 -6.51
C ILE A 118 11.75 -8.23 -7.95
N GLN A 119 11.16 -7.07 -8.24
CA GLN A 119 11.27 -6.41 -9.54
C GLN A 119 12.56 -5.61 -9.72
N LEU A 120 13.48 -5.65 -8.75
CA LEU A 120 14.73 -4.87 -8.71
C LEU A 120 14.52 -3.35 -8.79
N SER A 121 13.32 -2.89 -8.44
CA SER A 121 12.96 -1.47 -8.30
C SER A 121 13.41 -0.96 -6.93
N ILE A 122 14.73 -0.83 -6.74
CA ILE A 122 15.31 -0.41 -5.47
C ILE A 122 14.85 1.00 -5.08
N PHE A 123 14.83 1.91 -6.05
CA PHE A 123 14.35 3.28 -5.83
C PHE A 123 12.88 3.29 -5.37
N GLY A 124 12.02 2.53 -6.05
CA GLY A 124 10.61 2.41 -5.67
C GLY A 124 10.41 1.79 -4.29
N ALA A 125 11.18 0.75 -3.96
CA ALA A 125 11.16 0.11 -2.65
C ALA A 125 11.54 1.09 -1.53
N VAL A 126 12.65 1.82 -1.69
CA VAL A 126 13.16 2.75 -0.66
C VAL A 126 12.24 3.94 -0.48
N VAL A 127 11.86 4.62 -1.57
CA VAL A 127 10.99 5.80 -1.50
C VAL A 127 9.60 5.41 -0.99
N GLY A 128 9.04 4.30 -1.48
CA GLY A 128 7.77 3.78 -1.03
C GLY A 128 7.78 3.42 0.46
N ALA A 129 8.85 2.78 0.94
CA ALA A 129 9.01 2.47 2.36
C ALA A 129 9.09 3.74 3.21
N ILE A 130 9.96 4.67 2.86
CA ILE A 130 10.19 5.89 3.66
C ILE A 130 8.90 6.72 3.74
N VAL A 131 8.29 7.04 2.60
CA VAL A 131 7.08 7.88 2.56
C VAL A 131 5.89 7.13 3.15
N GLY A 132 5.72 5.86 2.79
CA GLY A 132 4.61 5.04 3.24
C GLY A 132 4.62 4.87 4.75
N PHE A 133 5.75 4.45 5.33
CA PHE A 133 5.86 4.30 6.78
C PHE A 133 5.79 5.63 7.51
N TRP A 134 6.39 6.70 6.97
CA TRP A 134 6.27 8.02 7.60
C TRP A 134 4.81 8.43 7.75
N VAL A 135 4.02 8.39 6.67
CA VAL A 135 2.58 8.71 6.74
C VAL A 135 1.85 7.76 7.69
N LEU A 136 2.10 6.45 7.57
CA LEU A 136 1.38 5.42 8.31
C LEU A 136 1.63 5.53 9.83
N PHE A 137 2.88 5.71 10.26
CA PHE A 137 3.20 5.87 11.68
C PHE A 137 2.67 7.18 12.24
N GLN A 138 2.70 8.28 11.49
CA GLN A 138 2.21 9.59 11.95
C GLN A 138 0.71 9.59 12.25
N ILE A 139 -0.10 8.78 11.55
CA ILE A 139 -1.54 8.68 11.79
C ILE A 139 -1.94 7.52 12.71
N ARG A 140 -0.98 6.66 13.12
CA ARG A 140 -1.23 5.43 13.88
C ARG A 140 -2.03 5.64 15.16
N GLU A 141 -1.74 6.71 15.89
CA GLU A 141 -2.38 7.06 17.16
C GLU A 141 -3.88 7.40 17.02
N LYS A 142 -4.35 7.66 15.81
CA LYS A 142 -5.77 7.92 15.52
C LYS A 142 -6.60 6.64 15.32
N TYR A 143 -5.95 5.48 15.30
CA TYR A 143 -6.57 4.16 15.10
C TYR A 143 -6.38 3.26 16.33
N VAL A 144 -7.15 3.50 17.39
CA VAL A 144 -6.99 2.81 18.70
C VAL A 144 -8.18 1.90 19.04
N HIS A 145 -9.31 2.07 18.35
CA HIS A 145 -10.51 1.24 18.51
C HIS A 145 -10.40 -0.11 17.79
#